data_AF-A0A1G2JCZ8-F1
#
_entry.id   AF-A0A1G2JCZ8-F1
#
_cell.length_a   1.000
_cell.length_b   1.000
_cell.length_c   1.000
_cell.angle_alpha   90.00
_cell.angle_beta   90.00
_cell.angle_gamma   90.00
#
_symmetry.space_group_name_H-M   'P 1'
#
loop_
_entity.id
_entity.type
_entity.pdbx_description
1 polymer ?
#
loop_
_entity_poly.entity_id
_entity_poly.type
_entity_poly.pdbx_seq_one_letter_code
_entity_poly.pdbx_strand_id
1 'polypeptide(L)'
;MNKKILSLSSLGALALPVIAFGQVTIATMAESIATQVLVVGTWIVVIMWVVTGILFLTAQGEPGKINTAKTSLFAAIGGTILIILANGAIAFVKNSFGI
;
A
#
# COMPACT_ATOMS: atom_id res chain seq x y z
N MET A 1 -0.54 21.70 -49.26
CA MET A 1 -0.71 21.14 -47.89
C MET A 1 -2.07 21.59 -47.37
N ASN A 2 -2.93 20.64 -46.97
CA ASN A 2 -4.32 20.95 -46.64
C ASN A 2 -4.37 21.66 -45.27
N LYS A 3 -4.67 22.97 -45.23
CA LYS A 3 -4.52 23.82 -44.02
C LYS A 3 -5.27 23.29 -42.79
N LYS A 4 -6.35 22.52 -43.02
CA LYS A 4 -7.14 21.84 -41.98
C LYS A 4 -6.39 20.71 -41.28
N ILE A 5 -5.55 19.97 -42.02
CA ILE A 5 -4.75 18.86 -41.47
C ILE A 5 -3.62 19.42 -40.60
N LEU A 6 -3.00 20.53 -41.04
CA LEU A 6 -1.98 21.22 -40.27
C LEU A 6 -2.53 21.76 -38.95
N SER A 7 -3.74 22.35 -38.94
CA SER A 7 -4.35 22.87 -37.72
C SER A 7 -4.80 21.76 -36.76
N LEU A 8 -5.24 20.61 -37.27
CA LEU A 8 -5.56 19.45 -36.43
C LEU A 8 -4.31 18.86 -35.77
N SER A 9 -3.20 18.73 -36.52
CA SER A 9 -1.94 18.22 -35.97
C SER A 9 -1.35 19.13 -34.90
N SER A 10 -1.47 20.45 -35.05
CA SER A 10 -0.99 21.41 -34.04
C SER A 10 -1.86 21.40 -32.78
N LEU A 11 -3.17 21.21 -32.91
CA LEU A 11 -4.08 21.07 -31.76
C LEU A 11 -3.78 19.78 -30.96
N GLY A 12 -3.54 18.67 -31.67
CA GLY A 12 -3.10 17.42 -31.05
C GLY A 12 -1.77 17.57 -30.31
N ALA A 13 -0.78 18.23 -30.92
CA ALA A 13 0.52 18.49 -30.30
C ALA A 13 0.43 19.34 -29.02
N LEU A 14 -0.53 20.26 -28.93
CA LEU A 14 -0.76 21.08 -27.73
C LEU A 14 -1.61 20.37 -26.66
N ALA A 15 -2.33 19.31 -27.01
CA ALA A 15 -3.08 18.48 -26.06
C ALA A 15 -2.21 17.40 -25.40
N LEU A 16 -1.12 16.96 -26.05
CA LEU A 16 -0.19 15.96 -25.50
C LEU A 16 0.40 16.34 -24.12
N PRO A 17 0.88 17.58 -23.89
CA PRO A 17 1.36 17.98 -22.58
C PRO A 17 0.25 17.97 -21.53
N VAL A 18 -0.97 18.40 -21.88
CA VAL A 18 -2.10 18.45 -20.94
C VAL A 18 -2.51 17.05 -20.50
N ILE A 19 -2.47 16.05 -21.39
CA ILE A 19 -2.78 14.65 -21.04
C ILE A 19 -1.61 14.03 -20.24
N ALA A 20 -0.36 14.32 -20.61
CA ALA A 20 0.82 13.80 -19.92
C ALA A 20 1.01 14.38 -18.50
N PHE A 21 0.67 15.65 -18.28
CA PHE A 21 0.83 16.35 -17.00
C PHE A 21 -0.47 16.47 -16.19
N GLY A 22 -1.64 16.28 -16.82
CA GLY A 22 -2.96 16.40 -16.16
C GLY A 22 -3.47 15.13 -15.48
N GLN A 23 -2.73 14.02 -15.54
CA GLN A 23 -3.20 12.71 -15.06
C GLN A 23 -3.09 12.52 -13.53
N VAL A 24 -2.46 13.45 -12.80
CA VAL A 24 -2.42 13.40 -11.33
C VAL A 24 -3.75 13.87 -10.78
N THR A 25 -4.71 12.95 -10.70
CA THR A 25 -5.95 13.15 -9.96
C THR A 25 -5.69 12.86 -8.48
N ILE A 26 -6.48 13.47 -7.60
CA ILE A 26 -6.44 13.21 -6.15
C ILE A 26 -6.55 11.70 -5.86
N ALA A 27 -7.32 10.97 -6.68
CA ALA A 27 -7.45 9.52 -6.62
C ALA A 27 -6.11 8.79 -6.80
N THR A 28 -5.34 9.11 -7.85
CA THR A 28 -4.03 8.47 -8.10
C THR A 28 -2.99 8.75 -7.01
N MET A 29 -3.07 9.92 -6.37
CA MET A 29 -2.22 10.24 -5.22
C MET A 29 -2.61 9.42 -4.00
N ALA A 30 -3.91 9.29 -3.72
CA ALA A 30 -4.41 8.48 -2.62
C ALA A 30 -4.03 6.99 -2.79
N GLU A 31 -4.12 6.45 -4.01
CA GLU A 31 -3.69 5.07 -4.30
C GLU A 31 -2.20 4.87 -4.09
N SER A 32 -1.38 5.84 -4.54
CA SER A 32 0.07 5.78 -4.36
C SER A 32 0.45 5.79 -2.89
N ILE A 33 -0.17 6.65 -2.08
CA ILE A 33 0.04 6.70 -0.63
C ILE A 33 -0.43 5.40 0.03
N ALA A 34 -1.63 4.91 -0.29
CA ALA A 34 -2.17 3.68 0.27
C ALA A 34 -1.25 2.48 -0.03
N THR A 35 -0.71 2.40 -1.24
CA THR A 35 0.24 1.36 -1.64
C THR A 35 1.53 1.43 -0.82
N GLN A 36 2.09 2.63 -0.63
CA GLN A 36 3.30 2.80 0.18
C GLN A 36 3.07 2.41 1.64
N VAL A 37 1.91 2.80 2.22
CA VAL A 37 1.54 2.42 3.59
C VAL A 37 1.43 0.91 3.74
N LEU A 38 0.81 0.22 2.77
CA LEU A 38 0.73 -1.24 2.77
C LEU A 38 2.09 -1.91 2.68
N VAL A 39 2.99 -1.41 1.82
CA VAL A 39 4.35 -1.95 1.67
C VAL A 39 5.11 -1.82 2.99
N VAL A 40 5.13 -0.62 3.59
CA VAL A 40 5.82 -0.38 4.86
C VAL A 40 5.21 -1.23 5.98
N GLY A 41 3.88 -1.27 6.06
CA GLY A 41 3.18 -2.08 7.06
C GLY A 41 3.48 -3.57 6.93
N THR A 42 3.56 -4.10 5.70
CA THR A 42 3.89 -5.50 5.45
C THR A 42 5.31 -5.83 5.94
N TRP A 43 6.28 -4.96 5.66
CA TRP A 43 7.65 -5.12 6.15
C TRP A 43 7.73 -5.14 7.69
N ILE A 44 6.97 -4.27 8.36
CA ILE A 44 6.90 -4.24 9.83
C ILE A 44 6.35 -5.57 10.37
N VAL A 45 5.29 -6.10 9.76
CA VAL A 45 4.70 -7.39 10.17
C VAL A 45 5.71 -8.53 10.01
N VAL A 46 6.45 -8.57 8.90
CA VAL A 46 7.49 -9.58 8.67
C VAL A 46 8.57 -9.51 9.75
N ILE A 47 9.04 -8.31 10.09
CA ILE A 47 10.04 -8.12 11.16
C ILE A 47 9.49 -8.60 12.51
N MET A 48 8.23 -8.28 12.83
CA MET A 48 7.57 -8.73 14.06
C MET A 48 7.47 -10.26 14.16
N TRP A 49 7.22 -10.94 13.04
CA TRP A 49 7.25 -12.41 13.00
C TRP A 49 8.64 -12.98 13.29
N VAL A 50 9.69 -12.38 12.72
CA VAL A 50 11.08 -12.80 12.97
C VAL A 50 11.47 -12.57 14.43
N VAL A 51 11.20 -11.39 14.98
CA VAL A 51 11.50 -11.04 16.37
C VAL A 51 10.77 -11.98 17.33
N THR A 52 9.49 -12.23 17.07
CA THR A 52 8.69 -13.17 17.86
C THR A 52 9.29 -14.58 17.84
N GLY A 53 9.70 -15.06 16.66
CA GLY A 53 10.35 -16.37 16.52
C GLY A 53 11.62 -16.48 17.37
N ILE A 54 12.48 -15.47 17.32
CA ILE A 54 13.70 -15.41 18.15
C ILE A 54 13.34 -15.39 19.64
N LEU A 55 12.30 -14.66 20.03
CA LEU A 55 11.88 -14.57 21.43
C LEU A 55 11.38 -15.92 21.97
N PHE A 56 10.69 -16.71 21.15
CA PHE A 56 10.31 -18.09 21.51
C PHE A 56 11.52 -19.01 21.65
N LEU A 57 12.48 -18.93 20.72
CA LEU A 57 13.68 -19.77 20.75
C LEU A 57 14.57 -19.46 21.97
N THR A 58 14.64 -18.18 22.35
CA THR A 58 15.49 -17.73 23.47
C THR A 58 14.83 -17.86 24.85
N ALA A 59 13.51 -18.07 24.92
CA ALA A 59 12.79 -18.17 26.19
C ALA A 59 13.13 -19.41 27.02
N GLN A 60 13.68 -20.48 26.42
CA GLN A 60 14.23 -21.67 27.10
C GLN A 60 13.36 -22.27 28.25
N GLY A 61 12.03 -22.14 28.18
CA GLY A 61 11.12 -22.64 29.22
C GLY A 61 10.87 -21.69 30.40
N GLU A 62 11.49 -20.51 30.43
CA GLU A 62 11.27 -19.50 31.47
C GLU A 62 9.85 -18.88 31.32
N PRO A 63 8.95 -19.03 32.30
CA PRO A 63 7.54 -18.65 32.14
C PRO A 63 7.34 -17.17 31.79
N GLY A 64 8.17 -16.27 32.32
CA GLY A 64 8.11 -14.84 32.04
C GLY A 64 8.40 -14.51 30.57
N LYS A 65 9.49 -15.07 30.03
CA LYS A 65 9.90 -14.85 28.63
C LYS A 65 8.94 -15.51 27.63
N ILE A 66 8.37 -16.65 27.98
CA ILE A 66 7.33 -17.30 27.17
C ILE A 66 6.08 -16.41 27.09
N ASN A 67 5.69 -15.75 28.19
CA ASN A 67 4.53 -14.86 28.15
C ASN A 67 4.79 -13.64 27.25
N THR A 68 5.98 -13.06 27.31
CA THR A 68 6.40 -11.98 26.40
C THR A 68 6.39 -12.45 24.93
N ALA A 69 6.86 -13.67 24.65
CA ALA A 69 6.85 -14.25 23.31
C ALA A 69 5.42 -14.41 22.78
N LYS A 70 4.49 -14.87 23.62
CA LYS A 70 3.06 -14.98 23.27
C LYS A 70 2.44 -13.62 22.98
N THR A 71 2.70 -12.60 23.79
CA THR A 71 2.21 -11.25 23.53
C THR A 71 2.72 -10.71 22.19
N SER A 72 4.02 -10.91 21.91
CA SER A 72 4.62 -10.54 20.62
C SER A 72 3.98 -11.28 19.45
N LEU A 73 3.64 -12.56 19.63
CA LEU A 73 2.91 -13.36 18.64
C LEU A 73 1.52 -12.82 18.33
N PHE A 74 0.76 -12.47 19.36
CA PHE A 74 -0.55 -11.86 19.16
C PHE A 74 -0.45 -10.50 18.46
N ALA A 75 0.59 -9.72 18.73
CA ALA A 75 0.85 -8.48 18.01
C ALA A 75 1.18 -8.73 16.52
N ALA A 76 1.98 -9.74 16.21
CA ALA A 76 2.30 -10.11 14.82
C ALA A 76 1.05 -10.62 14.05
N ILE A 77 0.22 -11.44 14.71
CA ILE A 77 -1.06 -11.92 14.17
C ILE A 77 -2.01 -10.73 13.93
N GLY A 78 -2.16 -9.87 14.93
CA GLY A 78 -3.00 -8.67 14.84
C GLY A 78 -2.57 -7.74 13.70
N GLY A 79 -1.27 -7.49 13.56
CA GLY A 79 -0.72 -6.71 12.44
C GLY A 79 -1.01 -7.34 11.07
N THR A 80 -0.93 -8.67 10.97
CA THR A 80 -1.26 -9.39 9.73
C THR A 80 -2.73 -9.22 9.35
N ILE A 81 -3.64 -9.34 10.33
CA ILE A 81 -5.08 -9.13 10.11
C ILE A 81 -5.35 -7.68 9.69
N LEU A 82 -4.67 -6.71 10.29
CA LEU A 82 -4.84 -5.30 9.99
C LEU A 82 -4.45 -4.97 8.54
N ILE A 83 -3.36 -5.54 8.03
CA ILE A 83 -2.95 -5.41 6.61
C ILE A 83 -4.03 -5.99 5.68
N ILE A 84 -4.61 -7.14 6.02
CA ILE A 84 -5.69 -7.75 5.23
C ILE A 84 -6.92 -6.85 5.18
N LEU A 85 -7.32 -6.30 6.34
CA LEU A 85 -8.43 -5.35 6.42
C LEU A 85 -8.17 -4.06 5.65
N ALA A 86 -6.94 -3.55 5.68
CA ALA A 86 -6.54 -2.36 4.93
C ALA A 86 -6.71 -2.56 3.41
N ASN A 87 -6.33 -3.74 2.89
CA ASN A 87 -6.58 -4.09 1.49
C ASN A 87 -8.08 -4.12 1.16
N GLY A 88 -8.90 -4.68 2.05
CA GLY A 88 -10.36 -4.67 1.91
C GLY A 88 -10.95 -3.26 1.89
N ALA A 89 -10.47 -2.37 2.76
CA ALA A 89 -10.89 -0.97 2.80
C ALA A 89 -10.52 -0.22 1.51
N ILE A 90 -9.32 -0.43 0.98
CA ILE A 90 -8.89 0.17 -0.30
C ILE A 90 -9.79 -0.32 -1.45
N ALA A 91 -10.07 -1.62 -1.51
CA ALA A 91 -10.97 -2.19 -2.52
C ALA A 91 -12.39 -1.61 -2.42
N PHE A 92 -12.91 -1.43 -1.20
CA PHE A 92 -14.21 -0.80 -0.98
C PHE A 92 -14.25 0.65 -1.48
N VAL A 93 -13.20 1.43 -1.20
CA VAL A 93 -13.09 2.83 -1.66
C VAL A 93 -13.04 2.89 -3.19
N LYS A 94 -12.20 2.07 -3.84
CA LYS A 94 -12.12 1.98 -5.30
C LYS A 94 -13.49 1.70 -5.94
N ASN A 95 -14.17 0.66 -5.47
CA ASN A 95 -15.49 0.28 -5.95
C ASN A 95 -16.58 1.34 -5.68
N SER A 96 -16.48 2.06 -4.55
CA SER A 96 -17.48 3.06 -4.15
C SER A 96 -17.32 4.38 -4.92
N PHE A 97 -16.09 4.75 -5.28
CA PHE A 97 -15.80 5.98 -6.01
C PHE A 97 -15.64 5.78 -7.53
N GLY A 98 -15.81 4.55 -8.03
CA GLY A 98 -15.78 4.24 -9.47
C GLY A 98 -14.41 4.40 -10.11
N ILE A 99 -13.35 4.22 -9.32
CA ILE A 99 -11.93 4.28 -9.71
C ILE A 99 -11.32 2.88 -9.64
#